data_AF-A0A6L4WSB9-F1
#
_entry.id   AF-A0A6L4WSB9-F1
#
_cell.length_a   1.000
_cell.length_b   1.000
_cell.length_c   1.000
_cell.angle_alpha   90.00
_cell.angle_beta   90.00
_cell.angle_gamma   90.00
#
_symmetry.space_group_name_H-M   'P 1'
#
loop_
_entity.id
_entity.type
_entity.pdbx_description
1 polymer ?
#
loop_
_entity_poly.entity_id
_entity_poly.type
_entity_poly.pdbx_seq_one_letter_code
_entity_poly.pdbx_strand_id
1 'polypeptide(L)'
;MSINKLKSSIHTILIYPLIFMFSYLLKGKKEEYKSFFQNSFKNSQNENILSINIDTFDFKNKIKYFFDKDSLLFDKTKIDYTLNLDKSPEIKEFRIFDFAKKIDMIYSVSMLSSRVSNDNLLFDFNLVNKKFNDENINNFFKHLLIAYSSRKIDTIFLLKDSIKDKNILKVYDTFNLHLEDSKFIKFSNSKDLYVITCEKKNKKFDIIWLSSNREIELTDFTKVYDKFGNLLEKDIKITKNPIYAFHE
;
A
#
# COMPACT_ATOMS: atom_id res chain seq x y z
N MET A 1 -6.81 -37.48 0.38
CA MET A 1 -6.99 -36.02 0.59
C MET A 1 -8.24 -35.84 1.46
N SER A 2 -8.16 -35.23 2.64
CA SER A 2 -9.30 -35.22 3.59
C SER A 2 -10.48 -34.40 3.06
N ILE A 3 -11.70 -34.85 3.36
CA ILE A 3 -12.98 -34.25 2.90
C ILE A 3 -13.06 -32.74 3.23
N ASN A 4 -12.51 -32.33 4.39
CA ASN A 4 -12.48 -30.93 4.81
C ASN A 4 -11.55 -30.05 3.95
N LYS A 5 -10.41 -30.59 3.48
CA LYS A 5 -9.53 -29.88 2.52
C LYS A 5 -10.21 -29.70 1.16
N LEU A 6 -10.99 -30.68 0.71
CA LEU A 6 -11.70 -30.63 -0.57
C LEU A 6 -12.81 -29.57 -0.55
N LYS A 7 -13.63 -29.52 0.52
CA LYS A 7 -14.70 -28.51 0.70
C LYS A 7 -14.16 -27.08 0.77
N SER A 8 -13.08 -26.87 1.53
CA SER A 8 -12.41 -25.56 1.64
C SER A 8 -11.85 -25.07 0.29
N SER A 9 -11.32 -25.97 -0.53
CA SER A 9 -10.80 -25.66 -1.86
C SER A 9 -11.92 -25.25 -2.83
N ILE A 10 -13.05 -25.96 -2.84
CA ILE A 10 -14.20 -25.65 -3.72
C ILE A 10 -14.81 -24.28 -3.37
N HIS A 11 -15.00 -23.98 -2.09
CA HIS A 11 -15.51 -22.68 -1.65
C HIS A 11 -14.57 -21.54 -2.07
N THR A 12 -13.27 -21.74 -1.88
CA THR A 12 -12.25 -20.77 -2.30
C THR A 12 -12.28 -20.52 -3.82
N ILE A 13 -12.47 -21.56 -4.63
CA ILE A 13 -12.57 -21.45 -6.09
C ILE A 13 -13.80 -20.64 -6.52
N LEU A 14 -14.94 -20.82 -5.86
CA LEU A 14 -16.18 -20.12 -6.20
C LEU A 14 -16.18 -18.66 -5.71
N ILE A 15 -15.57 -18.39 -4.55
CA ILE A 15 -15.56 -17.05 -3.95
C ILE A 15 -14.52 -16.13 -4.61
N TYR A 16 -13.42 -16.69 -5.13
CA TYR A 16 -12.33 -15.90 -5.70
C TYR A 16 -12.77 -14.96 -6.86
N PRO A 17 -13.56 -15.40 -7.86
CA PRO A 17 -14.09 -14.50 -8.89
C PRO A 17 -14.99 -13.39 -8.33
N LEU A 18 -15.78 -13.68 -7.29
CA LEU A 18 -16.62 -12.69 -6.63
C LEU A 18 -15.77 -11.63 -5.94
N ILE A 19 -14.76 -12.04 -5.14
CA ILE A 19 -13.79 -11.12 -4.53
C ILE A 19 -13.16 -10.23 -5.59
N PHE A 20 -12.75 -10.82 -6.72
CA PHE A 20 -12.16 -10.07 -7.82
C PHE A 20 -13.13 -9.01 -8.38
N MET A 21 -14.41 -9.35 -8.60
CA MET A 21 -15.41 -8.37 -9.04
C MET A 21 -15.64 -7.27 -8.00
N PHE A 22 -15.86 -7.64 -6.73
CA PHE A 22 -16.08 -6.68 -5.64
C PHE A 22 -14.90 -5.73 -5.43
N SER A 23 -13.68 -6.17 -5.74
CA SER A 23 -12.47 -5.37 -5.61
C SER A 23 -12.41 -4.13 -6.51
N TYR A 24 -13.22 -4.10 -7.57
CA TYR A 24 -13.40 -2.89 -8.39
C TYR A 24 -14.46 -1.93 -7.84
N LEU A 25 -15.36 -2.41 -6.99
CA LEU A 25 -16.50 -1.65 -6.47
C LEU A 25 -16.21 -1.02 -5.11
N LEU A 26 -15.49 -1.74 -4.27
CA LEU A 26 -15.20 -1.32 -2.90
C LEU A 26 -14.14 -0.21 -2.87
N LYS A 27 -14.57 0.96 -2.43
CA LYS A 27 -13.70 2.11 -2.19
C LYS A 27 -13.18 2.06 -0.74
N GLY A 28 -11.93 2.46 -0.56
CA GLY A 28 -11.39 2.69 0.77
C GLY A 28 -12.00 3.94 1.41
N LYS A 29 -12.15 3.93 2.75
CA LYS A 29 -12.84 4.99 3.49
C LYS A 29 -11.91 6.08 4.02
N LYS A 30 -10.58 5.85 4.03
CA LYS A 30 -9.62 6.77 4.66
C LYS A 30 -9.46 8.06 3.87
N GLU A 31 -9.55 9.21 4.52
CA GLU A 31 -9.38 10.54 3.91
C GLU A 31 -8.33 11.38 4.66
N GLU A 32 -8.34 11.28 5.98
CA GLU A 32 -7.35 11.92 6.86
C GLU A 32 -6.46 10.86 7.49
N TYR A 33 -5.16 11.04 7.32
CA TYR A 33 -4.14 10.13 7.81
C TYR A 33 -3.45 10.74 9.02
N LYS A 34 -3.82 10.23 10.20
CA LYS A 34 -3.08 10.42 11.45
C LYS A 34 -2.40 9.11 11.79
N SER A 35 -1.10 9.16 12.00
CA SER A 35 -0.23 8.03 12.31
C SER A 35 -0.34 6.90 11.28
N PHE A 36 -0.34 7.24 9.98
CA PHE A 36 -0.42 6.24 8.90
C PHE A 36 0.78 5.28 8.92
N PHE A 37 1.94 5.77 9.34
CA PHE A 37 3.11 4.94 9.60
C PHE A 37 3.41 4.87 11.09
N GLN A 38 3.68 3.66 11.59
CA GLN A 38 4.04 3.41 12.98
C GLN A 38 5.19 2.42 13.07
N ASN A 39 6.04 2.57 14.09
CA ASN A 39 7.21 1.70 14.27
C ASN A 39 6.84 0.26 14.63
N SER A 40 5.72 0.03 15.31
CA SER A 40 5.31 -1.32 15.70
C SER A 40 3.81 -1.39 15.92
N PHE A 41 3.26 -2.57 15.65
CA PHE A 41 1.89 -2.88 16.02
C PHE A 41 1.80 -3.09 17.54
N LYS A 42 0.92 -2.33 18.20
CA LYS A 42 0.55 -2.55 19.60
C LYS A 42 -0.92 -2.95 19.64
N ASN A 43 -1.18 -4.23 19.86
CA ASN A 43 -2.55 -4.70 20.02
C ASN A 43 -3.11 -4.17 21.34
N SER A 44 -4.33 -3.64 21.34
CA SER A 44 -5.01 -3.43 22.61
C SER A 44 -5.39 -4.81 23.18
N GLN A 45 -5.41 -4.95 24.51
CA GLN A 45 -5.65 -6.26 25.16
C GLN A 45 -7.03 -6.86 24.83
N ASN A 46 -7.94 -6.07 24.26
CA ASN A 46 -9.33 -6.46 24.00
C ASN A 46 -9.67 -6.61 22.51
N GLU A 47 -8.71 -6.45 21.59
CA GLU A 47 -8.94 -6.60 20.15
C GLU A 47 -8.47 -7.96 19.63
N ASN A 48 -9.35 -8.68 18.95
CA ASN A 48 -9.05 -9.90 18.21
C ASN A 48 -8.62 -9.55 16.79
N ILE A 49 -7.38 -9.93 16.44
CA ILE A 49 -6.78 -9.57 15.15
C ILE A 49 -6.63 -10.81 14.27
N LEU A 50 -7.24 -10.77 13.09
CA LEU A 50 -6.97 -11.76 12.04
C LEU A 50 -5.64 -11.41 11.36
N SER A 51 -4.58 -12.14 11.70
CA SER A 51 -3.25 -11.94 11.08
C SER A 51 -3.06 -12.88 9.89
N ILE A 52 -2.76 -12.31 8.72
CA ILE A 52 -2.52 -13.04 7.47
C ILE A 52 -1.12 -12.71 6.96
N ASN A 53 -0.23 -13.70 6.99
CA ASN A 53 1.07 -13.60 6.32
C ASN A 53 0.92 -13.81 4.81
N ILE A 54 1.55 -12.92 4.04
CA ILE A 54 1.68 -12.94 2.58
C ILE A 54 3.16 -12.73 2.21
N ASP A 55 3.90 -13.83 2.02
CA ASP A 55 5.27 -13.81 1.50
C ASP A 55 5.33 -13.79 -0.04
N THR A 56 4.37 -14.46 -0.67
CA THR A 56 4.13 -14.46 -2.12
C THR A 56 2.63 -14.25 -2.35
N PHE A 57 2.24 -13.73 -3.52
CA PHE A 57 0.83 -13.48 -3.82
C PHE A 57 0.07 -14.79 -4.16
N ASP A 58 0.04 -15.72 -3.20
CA ASP A 58 -0.86 -16.86 -3.16
C ASP A 58 -2.01 -16.58 -2.17
N PHE A 59 -2.78 -15.54 -2.50
CA PHE A 59 -3.90 -15.10 -1.68
C PHE A 59 -5.05 -16.11 -1.66
N LYS A 60 -5.16 -16.94 -2.70
CA LYS A 60 -6.23 -17.93 -2.85
C LYS A 60 -6.32 -18.83 -1.61
N ASN A 61 -5.19 -19.35 -1.15
CA ASN A 61 -5.14 -20.24 0.01
C ASN A 61 -5.41 -19.55 1.36
N LYS A 62 -5.48 -18.21 1.38
CA LYS A 62 -5.76 -17.40 2.58
C LYS A 62 -7.23 -17.01 2.71
N ILE A 63 -8.02 -17.07 1.63
CA ILE A 63 -9.45 -16.72 1.63
C ILE A 63 -10.22 -17.49 2.71
N LYS A 64 -9.90 -18.78 2.91
CA LYS A 64 -10.57 -19.63 3.90
C LYS A 64 -10.60 -19.03 5.31
N TYR A 65 -9.57 -18.27 5.71
CA TYR A 65 -9.48 -17.70 7.06
C TYR A 65 -10.54 -16.61 7.30
N PHE A 66 -11.04 -15.99 6.24
CA PHE A 66 -12.09 -14.97 6.31
C PHE A 66 -13.50 -15.56 6.36
N PHE A 67 -13.68 -16.84 6.04
CA PHE A 67 -15.00 -17.49 5.95
C PHE A 67 -15.12 -18.75 6.80
N ASP A 68 -14.12 -19.04 7.63
CA ASP A 68 -14.17 -20.15 8.57
C ASP A 68 -15.19 -19.85 9.67
N LYS A 69 -16.30 -20.61 9.67
CA LYS A 69 -17.40 -20.39 10.61
C LYS A 69 -17.03 -20.75 12.05
N ASP A 70 -16.04 -21.62 12.22
CA ASP A 70 -15.59 -22.12 13.52
C ASP A 70 -14.51 -21.20 14.15
N SER A 71 -14.02 -20.21 13.40
CA SER A 71 -13.05 -19.20 13.90
C SER A 71 -13.68 -18.25 14.94
N LEU A 72 -12.90 -17.39 15.60
CA LEU A 72 -13.47 -16.30 16.41
C LEU A 72 -13.99 -15.17 15.50
N LEU A 73 -14.76 -14.23 16.06
CA LEU A 73 -14.97 -12.94 15.41
C LEU A 73 -13.74 -12.07 15.65
N PHE A 74 -13.31 -11.38 14.60
CA PHE A 74 -12.14 -10.50 14.60
C PHE A 74 -12.58 -9.05 14.43
N ASP A 75 -11.89 -8.15 15.11
CA ASP A 75 -12.13 -6.71 15.03
C ASP A 75 -11.39 -6.10 13.84
N LYS A 76 -10.18 -6.59 13.56
CA LYS A 76 -9.32 -6.07 12.48
C LYS A 76 -8.61 -7.19 11.72
N THR A 77 -8.31 -6.90 10.45
CA THR A 77 -7.41 -7.72 9.63
C THR A 77 -6.05 -7.06 9.56
N LYS A 78 -5.01 -7.77 10.00
CA LYS A 78 -3.60 -7.39 9.84
C LYS A 78 -2.94 -8.26 8.77
N ILE A 79 -2.25 -7.63 7.84
CA ILE A 79 -1.53 -8.30 6.75
C ILE A 79 -0.04 -8.16 7.00
N ASP A 80 0.64 -9.28 7.30
CA ASP A 80 2.09 -9.32 7.36
C ASP A 80 2.63 -9.53 5.94
N TYR A 81 3.09 -8.46 5.31
CA TYR A 81 3.46 -8.42 3.89
C TYR A 81 4.97 -8.27 3.73
N THR A 82 5.62 -9.29 3.16
CA THR A 82 7.05 -9.23 2.83
C THR A 82 7.25 -8.48 1.51
N LEU A 83 7.91 -7.31 1.58
CA LEU A 83 8.11 -6.46 0.41
C LEU A 83 9.19 -7.04 -0.52
N ASN A 84 8.80 -7.34 -1.76
CA ASN A 84 9.77 -7.63 -2.83
C ASN A 84 10.16 -6.33 -3.54
N LEU A 85 11.29 -5.74 -3.10
CA LEU A 85 11.79 -4.48 -3.65
C LEU A 85 12.59 -4.63 -4.96
N ASP A 86 12.81 -5.86 -5.44
CA ASP A 86 13.48 -6.11 -6.74
C ASP A 86 12.53 -5.96 -7.93
N LYS A 87 11.23 -5.79 -7.67
CA LYS A 87 10.22 -5.54 -8.69
C LYS A 87 9.45 -4.27 -8.35
N SER A 88 9.15 -3.48 -9.37
CA SER A 88 8.27 -2.33 -9.20
C SER A 88 6.85 -2.80 -8.82
N PRO A 89 6.17 -2.12 -7.87
CA PRO A 89 4.84 -2.50 -7.43
C PRO A 89 3.76 -2.38 -8.52
N GLU A 90 4.05 -1.66 -9.61
CA GLU A 90 3.17 -1.50 -10.77
C GLU A 90 3.30 -2.65 -11.79
N ILE A 91 4.31 -3.52 -11.66
CA ILE A 91 4.48 -4.68 -12.54
C ILE A 91 3.37 -5.69 -12.27
N LYS A 92 2.62 -6.03 -13.32
CA LYS A 92 1.50 -6.96 -13.24
C LYS A 92 1.96 -8.42 -13.31
N GLU A 93 1.63 -9.18 -12.29
CA GLU A 93 1.66 -10.64 -12.33
C GLU A 93 0.42 -11.16 -13.06
N PHE A 94 0.59 -12.22 -13.87
CA PHE A 94 -0.48 -12.79 -14.70
C PHE A 94 -1.23 -11.73 -15.55
N ARG A 95 -0.54 -10.63 -15.92
CA ARG A 95 -1.05 -9.47 -16.66
C ARG A 95 -2.13 -8.64 -15.95
N ILE A 96 -2.54 -8.99 -14.72
CA ILE A 96 -3.69 -8.37 -14.03
C ILE A 96 -3.31 -7.85 -12.64
N PHE A 97 -2.45 -8.56 -11.90
CA PHE A 97 -2.22 -8.31 -10.49
C PHE A 97 -0.95 -7.50 -10.23
N ASP A 98 -1.09 -6.18 -10.17
CA ASP A 98 -0.11 -5.28 -9.56
C ASP A 98 -0.38 -5.13 -8.04
N PHE A 99 0.51 -4.47 -7.31
CA PHE A 99 0.37 -4.31 -5.86
C PHE A 99 -0.93 -3.62 -5.44
N ALA A 100 -1.41 -2.63 -6.20
CA ALA A 100 -2.68 -1.97 -5.94
C ALA A 100 -3.83 -2.97 -6.01
N LYS A 101 -3.86 -3.82 -7.04
CA LYS A 101 -4.87 -4.85 -7.19
C LYS A 101 -4.81 -5.90 -6.08
N LYS A 102 -3.61 -6.23 -5.59
CA LYS A 102 -3.42 -7.13 -4.44
C LYS A 102 -4.08 -6.54 -3.18
N ILE A 103 -3.88 -5.25 -2.90
CA ILE A 103 -4.57 -4.55 -1.80
C ILE A 103 -6.08 -4.60 -2.01
N ASP A 104 -6.57 -4.32 -3.22
CA ASP A 104 -8.01 -4.32 -3.50
C ASP A 104 -8.66 -5.68 -3.20
N MET A 105 -8.00 -6.77 -3.56
CA MET A 105 -8.49 -8.13 -3.31
C MET A 105 -8.52 -8.47 -1.81
N ILE A 106 -7.45 -8.14 -1.09
CA ILE A 106 -7.37 -8.39 0.36
C ILE A 106 -8.41 -7.54 1.10
N TYR A 107 -8.59 -6.28 0.69
CA TYR A 107 -9.60 -5.42 1.26
C TYR A 107 -11.00 -6.01 1.04
N SER A 108 -11.26 -6.46 -0.18
CA SER A 108 -12.57 -7.00 -0.54
C SER A 108 -12.92 -8.26 0.22
N VAL A 109 -11.97 -9.17 0.41
CA VAL A 109 -12.25 -10.37 1.22
C VAL A 109 -12.54 -10.00 2.67
N SER A 110 -11.81 -9.02 3.20
CA SER A 110 -11.99 -8.57 4.57
C SER A 110 -13.37 -7.96 4.77
N MET A 111 -13.80 -7.10 3.84
CA MET A 111 -15.13 -6.45 3.89
C MET A 111 -16.29 -7.43 3.65
N LEU A 112 -16.09 -8.46 2.83
CA LEU A 112 -17.12 -9.49 2.57
C LEU A 112 -17.18 -10.55 3.67
N SER A 113 -16.16 -10.63 4.53
CA SER A 113 -16.12 -11.56 5.63
C SER A 113 -17.19 -11.21 6.65
N SER A 114 -18.03 -12.18 7.00
CA SER A 114 -18.90 -12.06 8.17
C SER A 114 -18.16 -12.27 9.50
N ARG A 115 -16.84 -12.49 9.45
CA ARG A 115 -15.98 -12.77 10.62
C ARG A 115 -15.13 -11.57 11.03
N VAL A 116 -15.05 -10.53 10.20
CA VAL A 116 -14.26 -9.34 10.49
C VAL A 116 -15.14 -8.10 10.41
N SER A 117 -15.13 -7.26 11.45
CA SER A 117 -15.89 -6.00 11.52
C SER A 117 -15.10 -4.77 11.04
N ASN A 118 -14.00 -4.98 10.32
CA ASN A 118 -13.04 -3.92 10.03
C ASN A 118 -13.50 -2.95 8.94
N ASP A 119 -13.16 -1.66 9.09
CA ASP A 119 -13.37 -0.67 8.03
C ASP A 119 -12.24 -0.63 7.02
N ASN A 120 -11.00 -0.81 7.50
CA ASN A 120 -9.75 -0.72 6.77
C ASN A 120 -8.78 -1.83 7.22
N LEU A 121 -7.75 -2.09 6.42
CA LEU A 121 -6.71 -3.07 6.73
C LEU A 121 -5.58 -2.44 7.55
N LEU A 122 -4.93 -3.28 8.34
CA LEU A 122 -3.63 -3.01 8.93
C LEU A 122 -2.56 -3.74 8.12
N PHE A 123 -1.42 -3.10 7.85
CA PHE A 123 -0.31 -3.72 7.14
C PHE A 123 0.95 -3.70 8.00
N ASP A 124 1.69 -4.80 7.98
CA ASP A 124 3.02 -4.90 8.58
C ASP A 124 4.01 -5.17 7.45
N PHE A 125 4.84 -4.19 7.13
CA PHE A 125 5.80 -4.27 6.03
C PHE A 125 7.11 -4.88 6.51
N ASN A 126 7.37 -6.09 6.05
CA ASN A 126 8.61 -6.80 6.34
C ASN A 126 9.62 -6.56 5.21
N LEU A 127 10.75 -5.92 5.54
CA LEU A 127 11.87 -5.74 4.63
C LEU A 127 12.87 -6.88 4.80
N VAL A 128 13.17 -7.58 3.71
CA VAL A 128 14.24 -8.59 3.71
C VAL A 128 15.59 -7.87 3.84
N ASN A 129 16.36 -8.20 4.87
CA ASN A 129 17.67 -7.61 5.12
C ASN A 129 18.62 -7.85 3.95
N LYS A 130 18.95 -6.78 3.22
CA LYS A 130 19.93 -6.77 2.13
C LYS A 130 20.49 -5.36 1.94
N LYS A 131 21.50 -5.23 1.09
CA LYS A 131 21.94 -3.92 0.59
C LYS A 131 20.93 -3.44 -0.47
N PHE A 132 20.36 -2.25 -0.27
CA PHE A 132 19.41 -1.68 -1.22
C PHE A 132 20.12 -0.78 -2.23
N ASN A 133 19.80 -0.94 -3.51
CA ASN A 133 20.19 0.02 -4.55
C ASN A 133 19.10 1.11 -4.72
N ASP A 134 19.37 2.11 -5.55
CA ASP A 134 18.42 3.22 -5.78
C ASP A 134 17.05 2.74 -6.31
N GLU A 135 17.05 1.70 -7.15
CA GLU A 135 15.81 1.12 -7.67
C GLU A 135 14.99 0.42 -6.56
N ASN A 136 15.64 -0.30 -5.65
CA ASN A 136 14.97 -0.89 -4.49
C ASN A 136 14.37 0.18 -3.60
N ILE A 137 15.10 1.28 -3.35
CA ILE A 137 14.63 2.41 -2.55
C ILE A 137 13.44 3.11 -3.24
N ASN A 138 13.51 3.26 -4.56
CA ASN A 138 12.41 3.81 -5.34
C ASN A 138 11.16 2.91 -5.28
N ASN A 139 11.34 1.59 -5.42
CA ASN A 139 10.25 0.63 -5.30
C ASN A 139 9.65 0.64 -3.90
N PHE A 140 10.47 0.76 -2.84
CA PHE A 140 9.97 0.92 -1.48
C PHE A 140 9.04 2.13 -1.38
N PHE A 141 9.49 3.29 -1.84
CA PHE A 141 8.68 4.51 -1.81
C PHE A 141 7.35 4.33 -2.56
N LYS A 142 7.38 3.73 -3.75
CA LYS A 142 6.17 3.44 -4.55
C LYS A 142 5.19 2.51 -3.83
N HIS A 143 5.68 1.50 -3.10
CA HIS A 143 4.80 0.67 -2.27
C HIS A 143 4.09 1.51 -1.20
N LEU A 144 4.79 2.44 -0.54
CA LEU A 144 4.17 3.35 0.44
C LEU A 144 3.10 4.23 -0.23
N LEU A 145 3.39 4.81 -1.39
CA LEU A 145 2.48 5.70 -2.12
C LEU A 145 1.24 4.96 -2.62
N ILE A 146 1.39 3.75 -3.15
CA ILE A 146 0.25 2.92 -3.60
C ILE A 146 -0.60 2.48 -2.41
N ALA A 147 0.03 2.10 -1.30
CA ALA A 147 -0.68 1.73 -0.08
C ALA A 147 -1.48 2.92 0.48
N TYR A 148 -0.85 4.10 0.55
CA TYR A 148 -1.49 5.35 0.96
C TYR A 148 -2.67 5.70 0.06
N SER A 149 -2.45 5.77 -1.26
CA SER A 149 -3.49 6.14 -2.23
C SER A 149 -4.66 5.17 -2.35
N SER A 150 -4.50 3.93 -1.88
CA SER A 150 -5.58 2.93 -1.87
C SER A 150 -6.78 3.35 -1.01
N ARG A 151 -6.55 4.15 0.04
CA ARG A 151 -7.53 4.49 1.09
C ARG A 151 -8.10 3.28 1.85
N LYS A 152 -7.59 2.08 1.59
CA LYS A 152 -8.04 0.78 2.13
C LYS A 152 -7.21 0.30 3.31
N ILE A 153 -6.10 1.00 3.58
CA ILE A 153 -5.15 0.71 4.65
C ILE A 153 -5.27 1.84 5.67
N ASP A 154 -5.43 1.50 6.94
CA ASP A 154 -5.49 2.46 8.04
C ASP A 154 -4.09 2.84 8.52
N THR A 155 -3.25 1.83 8.70
CA THR A 155 -1.88 1.98 9.21
C THR A 155 -0.94 0.96 8.57
N ILE A 156 0.28 1.40 8.30
CA ILE A 156 1.43 0.57 7.97
C ILE A 156 2.39 0.55 9.15
N PHE A 157 2.70 -0.64 9.64
CA PHE A 157 3.74 -0.90 10.61
C PHE A 157 5.04 -1.21 9.87
N LEU A 158 6.12 -0.59 10.31
CA LEU A 158 7.46 -0.84 9.80
C LEU A 158 8.44 -0.70 10.95
N LEU A 159 9.10 -1.79 11.33
CA LEU A 159 10.04 -1.79 12.45
C LEU A 159 11.30 -1.01 12.08
N LYS A 160 11.28 0.31 12.32
CA LYS A 160 12.35 1.25 11.94
C LYS A 160 13.71 0.82 12.49
N ASP A 161 13.74 0.31 13.72
CA ASP A 161 14.97 -0.13 14.40
C ASP A 161 15.64 -1.34 13.72
N SER A 162 14.88 -2.10 12.91
CA SER A 162 15.43 -3.22 12.13
C SER A 162 16.10 -2.77 10.82
N ILE A 163 15.84 -1.54 10.37
CA ILE A 163 16.31 -1.02 9.08
C ILE A 163 17.67 -0.36 9.26
N LYS A 164 18.70 -0.95 8.66
CA LYS A 164 20.08 -0.42 8.70
C LYS A 164 20.37 0.57 7.57
N ASP A 165 19.56 0.57 6.51
CA ASP A 165 19.81 1.40 5.32
C ASP A 165 19.31 2.83 5.53
N LYS A 166 20.25 3.78 5.53
CA LYS A 166 19.96 5.20 5.78
C LYS A 166 19.05 5.83 4.72
N ASN A 167 19.08 5.34 3.49
CA ASN A 167 18.27 5.92 2.42
C ASN A 167 16.82 5.45 2.51
N ILE A 168 16.57 4.20 2.90
CA ILE A 168 15.21 3.72 3.22
C ILE A 168 14.63 4.53 4.40
N LEU A 169 15.42 4.74 5.45
CA LEU A 169 15.03 5.58 6.58
C LEU A 169 14.74 7.03 6.16
N LYS A 170 15.55 7.60 5.26
CA LYS A 170 15.33 8.96 4.75
C LYS A 170 14.04 9.06 3.94
N VAL A 171 13.76 8.10 3.05
CA VAL A 171 12.47 8.04 2.31
C VAL A 171 11.30 7.94 3.28
N TYR A 172 11.42 7.11 4.30
CA TYR A 172 10.40 6.96 5.35
C TYR A 172 10.16 8.29 6.08
N ASP A 173 11.22 8.96 6.52
CA ASP A 173 11.12 10.23 7.25
C ASP A 173 10.55 11.35 6.35
N THR A 174 10.95 11.40 5.06
CA THR A 174 10.38 12.31 4.07
C THR A 174 8.90 12.05 3.80
N PHE A 175 8.51 10.78 3.68
CA PHE A 175 7.10 10.38 3.52
C PHE A 175 6.26 10.95 4.67
N ASN A 176 6.67 10.70 5.92
CA ASN A 176 5.96 11.20 7.09
C ASN A 176 5.95 12.73 7.17
N LEU A 177 7.08 13.38 6.87
CA LEU A 177 7.16 14.84 6.87
C LEU A 177 6.09 15.48 5.96
N HIS A 178 5.89 14.94 4.77
CA HIS A 178 4.94 15.51 3.80
C HIS A 178 3.50 15.01 3.99
N LEU A 179 3.30 13.72 4.29
CA LEU A 179 1.97 13.09 4.26
C LEU A 179 1.28 12.97 5.62
N GLU A 180 2.01 13.00 6.74
CA GLU A 180 1.38 13.01 8.06
C GLU A 180 0.51 14.25 8.23
N ASP A 181 -0.70 14.09 8.80
CA ASP A 181 -1.71 15.15 8.93
C ASP A 181 -2.10 15.83 7.60
N SER A 182 -1.79 15.20 6.45
CA SER A 182 -2.29 15.67 5.16
C SER A 182 -3.66 15.07 4.87
N LYS A 183 -4.48 15.84 4.17
CA LYS A 183 -5.75 15.40 3.62
C LYS A 183 -5.52 14.84 2.23
N PHE A 184 -5.93 13.59 2.01
CA PHE A 184 -5.97 13.01 0.67
C PHE A 184 -7.08 13.66 -0.14
N ILE A 185 -6.78 14.16 -1.34
CA ILE A 185 -7.78 14.78 -2.22
C ILE A 185 -8.17 13.83 -3.35
N LYS A 186 -7.19 13.33 -4.11
CA LYS A 186 -7.45 12.42 -5.22
C LYS A 186 -6.23 11.57 -5.56
N PHE A 187 -6.50 10.42 -6.16
CA PHE A 187 -5.51 9.61 -6.85
C PHE A 187 -5.97 9.42 -8.29
N SER A 188 -5.07 9.61 -9.24
CA SER A 188 -5.30 9.25 -10.63
C SER A 188 -4.14 8.41 -11.15
N ASN A 189 -4.49 7.43 -11.97
CA ASN A 189 -3.58 6.68 -12.79
C ASN A 189 -4.10 6.74 -14.22
N SER A 190 -3.35 7.39 -15.11
CA SER A 190 -3.67 7.47 -16.54
C SER A 190 -2.50 6.93 -17.34
N LYS A 191 -2.72 5.79 -18.00
CA LYS A 191 -1.71 4.99 -18.69
C LYS A 191 -0.60 4.55 -17.72
N ASP A 192 0.47 5.34 -17.65
CA ASP A 192 1.65 5.11 -16.83
C ASP A 192 1.96 6.30 -15.92
N LEU A 193 1.16 7.37 -15.94
CA LEU A 193 1.28 8.52 -15.05
C LEU A 193 0.44 8.33 -13.80
N TYR A 194 1.09 8.41 -12.65
CA TYR A 194 0.50 8.34 -11.33
C TYR A 194 0.56 9.71 -10.67
N VAL A 195 -0.57 10.16 -10.13
CA VAL A 195 -0.69 11.45 -9.41
C VAL A 195 -1.49 11.23 -8.13
N ILE A 196 -0.91 11.57 -6.99
CA ILE A 196 -1.62 11.67 -5.71
C ILE A 196 -1.66 13.14 -5.33
N THR A 197 -2.85 13.73 -5.25
CA THR A 197 -3.02 15.10 -4.78
C THR A 197 -3.38 15.07 -3.30
N CYS A 198 -2.63 15.83 -2.51
CA CYS A 198 -2.84 16.02 -1.09
C CYS A 198 -2.93 17.51 -0.74
N GLU A 199 -3.45 17.79 0.45
CA GLU A 199 -3.49 19.12 1.03
C GLU A 199 -2.95 19.09 2.47
N LYS A 200 -2.02 19.99 2.79
CA LYS A 200 -1.46 20.13 4.14
C LYS A 200 -1.30 21.61 4.46
N LYS A 201 -1.87 22.05 5.59
CA LYS A 201 -1.86 23.46 6.02
C LYS A 201 -2.35 24.42 4.91
N ASN A 202 -3.48 24.08 4.27
CA ASN A 202 -4.09 24.81 3.15
C ASN A 202 -3.20 24.96 1.91
N LYS A 203 -2.11 24.18 1.80
CA LYS A 203 -1.28 24.10 0.60
C LYS A 203 -1.48 22.77 -0.08
N LYS A 204 -1.79 22.80 -1.37
CA LYS A 204 -1.89 21.60 -2.18
C LYS A 204 -0.53 21.19 -2.71
N PHE A 205 -0.34 19.90 -2.84
CA PHE A 205 0.82 19.33 -3.52
C PHE A 205 0.43 18.02 -4.19
N ASP A 206 1.14 17.69 -5.26
CA ASP A 206 1.02 16.42 -5.95
C ASP A 206 2.25 15.56 -5.70
N ILE A 207 2.05 14.25 -5.59
CA ILE A 207 3.12 13.26 -5.68
C ILE A 207 2.98 12.58 -7.02
N ILE A 208 4.00 12.71 -7.87
CA ILE A 208 3.91 12.40 -9.29
C ILE A 208 5.04 11.46 -9.70
N TRP A 209 4.70 10.40 -10.45
CA TRP A 209 5.70 9.52 -11.05
C TRP A 209 5.17 8.77 -12.27
N LEU A 210 6.09 8.11 -12.97
CA LEU A 210 5.82 7.23 -14.09
C LEU A 210 6.09 5.76 -13.74
N SER A 211 5.31 4.85 -14.31
CA SER A 211 5.64 3.42 -14.31
C SER A 211 6.54 3.02 -15.48
N SER A 212 6.75 3.89 -16.47
CA SER A 212 7.65 3.67 -17.60
C SER A 212 8.93 4.51 -17.53
N ASN A 213 9.84 4.29 -18.48
CA ASN A 213 11.09 5.04 -18.62
C ASN A 213 10.95 6.35 -19.40
N ARG A 214 9.73 6.77 -19.76
CA ARG A 214 9.54 8.07 -20.41
C ARG A 214 9.82 9.21 -19.42
N GLU A 215 10.00 10.40 -19.96
CA GLU A 215 10.14 11.61 -19.18
C GLU A 215 9.11 12.64 -19.65
N ILE A 216 8.55 13.39 -18.71
CA ILE A 216 7.67 14.53 -19.02
C ILE A 216 8.29 15.73 -18.34
N GLU A 217 8.41 16.85 -19.05
CA GLU A 217 8.74 18.12 -18.42
C GLU A 217 7.64 18.49 -17.42
N LEU A 218 8.03 18.76 -16.18
CA LEU A 218 7.11 19.29 -15.20
C LEU A 218 6.97 20.79 -15.47
N THR A 219 5.73 21.27 -15.52
CA THR A 219 5.38 22.69 -15.65
C THR A 219 4.47 23.07 -14.47
N ASP A 220 4.42 24.35 -14.11
CA ASP A 220 3.50 24.93 -13.11
C ASP A 220 3.63 24.35 -11.67
N PHE A 221 4.72 24.69 -10.99
CA PHE A 221 4.93 24.38 -9.57
C PHE A 221 5.84 25.41 -8.89
N THR A 222 5.72 25.55 -7.56
CA THR A 222 6.58 26.46 -6.78
C THR A 222 7.84 25.77 -6.28
N LYS A 223 7.71 24.57 -5.72
CA LYS A 223 8.81 23.81 -5.11
C LYS A 223 8.64 22.34 -5.39
N VAL A 224 9.73 21.68 -5.75
CA VAL A 224 9.76 20.24 -5.99
C VAL A 224 10.81 19.58 -5.13
N TYR A 225 10.43 18.49 -4.48
CA TYR A 225 11.33 17.68 -3.67
C TYR A 225 11.41 16.26 -4.22
N ASP A 226 12.61 15.68 -4.18
CA ASP A 226 12.81 14.27 -4.48
C ASP A 226 12.27 13.35 -3.35
N LYS A 227 12.36 12.04 -3.57
CA LYS A 227 11.98 11.01 -2.57
C LYS A 227 12.72 11.12 -1.23
N PHE A 228 13.83 11.85 -1.18
CA PHE A 228 14.65 12.07 -0.01
C PHE A 228 14.42 13.46 0.63
N GLY A 229 13.50 14.26 0.10
CA GLY A 229 13.21 15.61 0.60
C GLY A 229 14.23 16.67 0.19
N ASN A 230 15.10 16.39 -0.79
CA ASN A 230 16.02 17.39 -1.33
C ASN A 230 15.29 18.27 -2.35
N LEU A 231 15.52 19.58 -2.31
CA LEU A 231 14.94 20.53 -3.28
C LEU A 231 15.56 20.32 -4.66
N LEU A 232 14.72 20.28 -5.69
CA LEU A 232 15.11 20.28 -7.10
C LEU A 232 14.93 21.68 -7.67
N GLU A 233 15.93 22.20 -8.37
CA GLU A 233 15.97 23.62 -8.78
C GLU A 233 15.92 23.85 -10.30
N LYS A 234 16.29 22.87 -11.13
CA LYS A 234 16.40 23.03 -12.59
C LYS A 234 16.05 21.74 -13.32
N ASP A 235 15.54 21.88 -14.55
CA ASP A 235 15.25 20.80 -15.50
C ASP A 235 14.45 19.64 -14.90
N ILE A 236 13.42 19.99 -14.13
CA ILE A 236 12.62 19.02 -13.37
C ILE A 236 11.73 18.25 -14.33
N LYS A 237 11.90 16.93 -14.30
CA LYS A 237 11.12 15.99 -15.11
C LYS A 237 10.38 15.01 -14.22
N ILE A 238 9.15 14.70 -14.62
CA ILE A 238 8.45 13.54 -14.11
C ILE A 238 9.11 12.31 -14.74
N THR A 239 9.60 11.41 -13.89
CA THR A 239 10.27 10.17 -14.28
C THR A 239 9.70 9.00 -13.47
N LYS A 240 10.36 7.84 -13.54
CA LYS A 240 10.04 6.71 -12.65
C LYS A 240 10.26 6.97 -11.17
N ASN A 241 10.98 8.03 -10.81
CA ASN A 241 11.24 8.42 -9.43
C ASN A 241 10.13 9.38 -8.97
N PRO A 242 9.36 9.05 -7.94
CA PRO A 242 8.34 9.97 -7.44
C PRO A 242 8.95 11.22 -6.83
N ILE A 243 8.29 12.34 -7.12
CA ILE A 243 8.61 13.67 -6.63
C ILE A 243 7.40 14.28 -5.94
N TYR A 244 7.63 15.15 -4.96
CA TYR A 244 6.62 15.99 -4.33
C TYR A 244 6.64 17.35 -5.03
N ALA A 245 5.57 17.75 -5.70
CA ALA A 245 5.43 19.03 -6.40
C ALA A 245 4.38 19.91 -5.71
N PHE A 246 4.80 21.02 -5.13
CA PHE A 246 3.93 21.96 -4.44
C PHE A 246 3.37 23.00 -5.41
N HIS A 247 2.06 23.25 -5.30
CA HIS A 247 1.35 24.27 -6.08
C HIS A 247 1.58 25.66 -5.49
N GLU A 248 1.21 26.71 -6.24
CA GLU A 248 1.14 28.10 -5.74
C GLU A 248 0.07 28.27 -4.65
#